data_AF-A0A553E191-F1
#
_entry.id   AF-A0A553E191-F1
#
_cell.length_a   1.000
_cell.length_b   1.000
_cell.length_c   1.000
_cell.angle_alpha   90.00
_cell.angle_beta   90.00
_cell.angle_gamma   90.00
#
_symmetry.space_group_name_H-M   'P 1'
#
loop_
_entity.id
_entity.type
_entity.pdbx_description
1 polymer ?
#
loop_
_entity_poly.entity_id
_entity_poly.type
_entity_poly.pdbx_seq_one_letter_code
_entity_poly.pdbx_strand_id
1 'polypeptide(L)'
;MTFKYIEMKKKVSLFLLFFTLFQFNLKAQAIEKIGKLNEETKKVILIYGSPDCHYCTDTKNILIENKIDFIFYDIDTDKAALNEMLAKLRKANINTNNLGIPVIDKYGEVFTNNTAFDDFIKKIIP
;
A
#
# COMPACT_ATOMS: atom_id res chain seq x y z
N MET A 1 -1.60 -72.34 -9.72
CA MET A 1 -1.95 -71.34 -8.68
C MET A 1 -1.12 -70.06 -8.72
N THR A 2 0.02 -70.03 -9.42
CA THR A 2 0.98 -68.92 -9.45
C THR A 2 0.61 -67.75 -10.38
N PHE A 3 -0.10 -68.01 -11.49
CA PHE A 3 -0.48 -66.95 -12.46
C PHE A 3 -1.44 -65.90 -11.88
N LYS A 4 -2.41 -66.32 -11.06
CA LYS A 4 -3.44 -65.44 -10.46
C LYS A 4 -2.85 -64.46 -9.42
N TYR A 5 -1.74 -64.85 -8.78
CA TYR A 5 -1.06 -64.05 -7.75
C TYR A 5 -0.28 -62.86 -8.35
N ILE A 6 0.24 -63.03 -9.57
CA ILE A 6 1.03 -62.02 -10.28
C ILE A 6 0.14 -60.90 -10.83
N GLU A 7 -1.04 -61.24 -11.35
CA GLU A 7 -2.03 -60.26 -11.82
C GLU A 7 -2.56 -59.38 -10.68
N MET A 8 -2.79 -59.97 -9.51
CA MET A 8 -3.30 -59.24 -8.34
C MET A 8 -2.28 -58.23 -7.80
N LYS A 9 -1.00 -58.59 -7.76
CA LYS A 9 0.10 -57.66 -7.38
C LYS A 9 0.25 -56.49 -8.36
N LYS A 10 0.05 -56.71 -9.66
CA LYS A 10 0.17 -55.67 -10.68
C LYS A 10 -0.95 -54.62 -10.57
N LYS A 11 -2.18 -55.07 -10.25
CA LYS A 11 -3.33 -54.17 -10.01
C LYS A 11 -3.19 -53.38 -8.71
N VAL A 12 -2.64 -53.99 -7.65
CA VAL A 12 -2.36 -53.30 -6.37
C VAL A 12 -1.22 -52.27 -6.51
N SER A 13 -0.18 -52.59 -7.30
CA SER A 13 0.92 -51.67 -7.58
C SER A 13 0.47 -50.45 -8.41
N LEU A 14 -0.44 -50.66 -9.37
CA LEU A 14 -0.98 -49.57 -10.19
C LEU A 14 -1.91 -48.62 -9.40
N PHE A 15 -2.61 -49.14 -8.39
CA PHE A 15 -3.52 -48.35 -7.55
C PHE A 15 -2.77 -47.49 -6.51
N LEU A 16 -1.63 -47.96 -6.01
CA LEU A 16 -0.78 -47.20 -5.07
C LEU A 16 -0.10 -45.98 -5.72
N LEU A 17 0.16 -46.02 -7.03
CA LEU A 17 0.81 -44.93 -7.76
C LEU A 17 -0.14 -43.75 -8.05
N PHE A 18 -1.45 -43.98 -8.02
CA PHE A 18 -2.45 -42.94 -8.22
C PHE A 18 -2.76 -42.16 -6.93
N PHE A 19 -2.58 -42.78 -5.76
CA PHE A 19 -2.88 -42.17 -4.46
C PHE A 19 -1.80 -41.17 -4.00
N THR A 20 -0.56 -41.31 -4.46
CA THR A 20 0.56 -40.42 -4.11
C THR A 20 0.54 -39.10 -4.89
N LEU A 21 -0.16 -39.03 -6.03
CA LEU A 21 -0.27 -37.83 -6.85
C LEU A 21 -1.42 -36.90 -6.44
N PHE A 22 -2.35 -37.37 -5.60
CA PHE A 22 -3.52 -36.57 -5.18
C PHE A 22 -3.24 -35.64 -3.98
N GLN A 23 -2.14 -35.83 -3.26
CA GLN A 23 -1.84 -35.11 -2.01
C GLN A 23 -1.17 -33.73 -2.21
N PHE A 24 -0.84 -33.32 -3.43
CA PHE A 24 -0.04 -32.09 -3.66
C PHE A 24 -0.83 -30.79 -3.83
N ASN A 25 -2.16 -30.80 -3.86
CA ASN A 25 -2.94 -29.58 -4.19
C ASN A 25 -3.60 -28.85 -3.01
N LEU A 26 -3.31 -29.20 -1.75
CA LEU A 26 -3.98 -28.56 -0.59
C LEU A 26 -3.33 -27.26 -0.06
N LYS A 27 -2.14 -26.87 -0.53
CA LYS A 27 -1.43 -25.68 -0.01
C LYS A 27 -1.84 -24.34 -0.64
N ALA A 28 -2.57 -24.33 -1.76
CA ALA A 28 -2.85 -23.09 -2.51
C ALA A 28 -3.91 -22.19 -1.86
N GLN A 29 -4.88 -22.74 -1.14
CA GLN A 29 -6.03 -21.96 -0.62
C GLN A 29 -5.72 -21.13 0.63
N ALA A 30 -4.67 -21.45 1.38
CA ALA A 30 -4.32 -20.73 2.62
C ALA A 30 -3.59 -19.40 2.33
N ILE A 31 -2.85 -19.31 1.23
CA ILE A 31 -2.02 -18.14 0.89
C ILE A 31 -2.89 -17.01 0.31
N GLU A 32 -3.90 -17.33 -0.48
CA GLU A 32 -4.83 -16.34 -1.07
C GLU A 32 -5.71 -15.66 0.01
N LYS A 33 -6.08 -16.40 1.06
CA LYS A 33 -6.92 -15.87 2.15
C LYS A 33 -6.17 -14.96 3.11
N ILE A 34 -4.88 -15.23 3.34
CA ILE A 34 -3.98 -14.35 4.13
C ILE A 34 -3.66 -13.07 3.35
N GLY A 35 -3.52 -13.16 2.02
CA GLY A 35 -3.35 -11.99 1.15
C GLY A 35 -4.58 -11.06 1.10
N LYS A 36 -5.78 -11.58 1.36
CA LYS A 36 -7.04 -10.79 1.41
C LYS A 36 -7.40 -10.22 2.78
N LEU A 37 -6.84 -10.76 3.88
CA LEU A 37 -7.20 -10.36 5.25
C LEU A 37 -6.38 -9.16 5.77
N ASN A 38 -5.32 -8.76 5.08
CA ASN A 38 -4.46 -7.64 5.43
C ASN A 38 -4.54 -6.50 4.42
N GLU A 39 -5.70 -5.85 4.23
CA GLU A 39 -5.69 -4.48 3.68
C GLU A 39 -6.98 -3.67 3.93
N GLU A 40 -7.53 -3.70 5.15
CA GLU A 40 -8.17 -2.49 5.68
C GLU A 40 -7.15 -1.74 6.53
N THR A 41 -6.01 -1.38 5.93
CA THR A 41 -5.17 -0.34 6.52
C THR A 41 -5.97 0.95 6.42
N LYS A 42 -6.37 1.49 7.57
CA LYS A 42 -7.02 2.82 7.64
C LYS A 42 -6.11 3.79 6.88
N LYS A 43 -6.60 4.29 5.74
CA LYS A 43 -5.80 5.17 4.89
C LYS A 43 -5.64 6.51 5.61
N VAL A 44 -4.39 6.92 5.83
CA VAL A 44 -4.03 8.20 6.44
C VAL A 44 -3.49 9.14 5.38
N ILE A 45 -3.70 10.45 5.53
CA ILE A 45 -3.08 11.46 4.69
C ILE A 45 -1.66 11.72 5.19
N LEU A 46 -0.69 11.84 4.28
CA LEU A 46 0.66 12.23 4.65
C LEU A 46 0.89 13.69 4.28
N ILE A 47 1.42 14.47 5.23
CA ILE A 47 1.75 15.88 5.05
C ILE A 47 3.26 16.00 5.15
N TYR A 48 3.90 16.42 4.05
CA TYR A 48 5.30 16.79 4.05
C TYR A 48 5.41 18.31 4.10
N GLY A 49 6.09 18.83 5.11
CA GLY A 49 6.20 20.26 5.29
C GLY A 49 7.17 20.64 6.40
N SER A 50 7.09 21.90 6.83
CA SER A 50 7.91 22.47 7.89
C SER A 50 7.01 22.91 9.05
N PRO A 51 7.43 22.75 10.31
CA PRO A 51 6.65 23.22 11.47
C PRO A 51 6.43 24.74 11.45
N ASP A 52 7.35 25.51 10.85
CA ASP A 52 7.31 26.97 10.80
C ASP A 52 6.54 27.51 9.58
N CYS A 53 5.86 26.64 8.83
CA CYS A 53 5.07 27.01 7.67
C CYS A 53 3.59 27.25 8.04
N HIS A 54 3.09 28.45 7.72
CA HIS A 54 1.69 28.84 7.95
C HIS A 54 0.70 27.89 7.28
N TYR A 55 0.86 27.63 5.97
CA TYR A 55 -0.01 26.71 5.23
C TYR A 55 0.06 25.25 5.71
N CYS A 56 1.19 24.82 6.26
CA CYS A 56 1.28 23.49 6.88
C CYS A 56 0.43 23.43 8.15
N THR A 57 0.46 24.49 8.96
CA THR A 57 -0.35 24.60 10.17
C THR A 57 -1.83 24.65 9.85
N ASP A 58 -2.24 25.46 8.87
CA ASP A 58 -3.64 25.57 8.46
C ASP A 58 -4.16 24.25 7.89
N THR A 59 -3.37 23.56 7.05
CA THR A 59 -3.75 22.25 6.52
C THR A 59 -3.95 21.22 7.62
N LYS A 60 -3.06 21.17 8.62
CA LYS A 60 -3.23 20.29 9.79
C LYS A 60 -4.53 20.60 10.53
N ASN A 61 -4.80 21.87 10.82
CA ASN A 61 -6.02 22.28 11.54
C ASN A 61 -7.28 21.88 10.78
N ILE A 62 -7.31 22.13 9.47
CA ILE A 62 -8.44 21.74 8.60
C ILE A 62 -8.68 20.22 8.65
N LEU A 63 -7.62 19.40 8.61
CA LEU A 63 -7.76 17.94 8.71
C LEU A 63 -8.27 17.51 10.09
N ILE A 64 -7.79 18.15 11.17
CA ILE A 64 -8.27 17.91 12.54
C ILE A 64 -9.77 18.23 12.65
N GLU A 65 -10.20 19.40 12.16
CA GLU A 65 -11.59 19.84 12.18
C GLU A 65 -12.51 18.89 11.42
N ASN A 66 -12.02 18.34 10.30
CA ASN A 66 -12.73 17.37 9.48
C ASN A 66 -12.60 15.92 9.99
N LYS A 67 -11.91 15.69 11.11
CA LYS A 67 -11.67 14.35 11.70
C LYS A 67 -10.98 13.38 10.72
N ILE A 68 -10.06 13.91 9.92
CA ILE A 68 -9.27 13.16 8.96
C ILE A 68 -7.91 12.86 9.59
N ASP A 69 -7.57 11.57 9.71
CA ASP A 69 -6.27 11.15 10.23
C ASP A 69 -5.14 11.49 9.25
N PHE A 70 -4.04 12.01 9.80
CA PHE A 70 -2.84 12.30 9.04
C PHE A 70 -1.55 12.04 9.82
N ILE A 71 -0.45 11.95 9.09
CA ILE A 71 0.91 11.95 9.62
C ILE A 71 1.63 13.18 9.05
N PHE A 72 2.27 13.95 9.93
CA PHE A 72 3.10 15.08 9.53
C PHE A 72 4.57 14.68 9.57
N TYR A 73 5.26 14.90 8.45
CA TYR A 73 6.70 14.75 8.32
C TYR A 73 7.35 16.11 8.17
N ASP A 74 8.25 16.41 9.10
CA ASP A 74 9.10 17.59 9.07
C ASP A 74 10.28 17.37 8.11
N ILE A 75 10.21 17.94 6.91
CA ILE A 75 11.22 17.76 5.87
C ILE A 75 12.50 18.59 6.12
N ASP A 76 12.48 19.53 7.07
CA ASP A 76 13.66 20.31 7.43
C ASP A 76 14.65 19.47 8.25
N THR A 77 14.12 18.56 9.07
CA THR A 77 14.90 17.72 9.99
C THR A 77 14.94 16.25 9.55
N ASP A 78 13.91 15.74 8.87
CA ASP A 78 13.82 14.36 8.39
C ASP A 78 14.20 14.25 6.90
N LYS A 79 15.46 13.89 6.65
CA LYS A 79 15.98 13.67 5.30
C LYS A 79 15.34 12.46 4.60
N ALA A 80 14.87 11.46 5.34
CA ALA A 80 14.20 10.31 4.74
C ALA A 80 12.83 10.74 4.20
N ALA A 81 12.07 11.49 4.98
CA ALA A 81 10.79 12.05 4.54
C ALA A 81 10.95 13.02 3.36
N LEU A 82 11.97 13.88 3.38
CA LEU A 82 12.29 14.75 2.24
C LEU A 82 12.54 13.92 0.95
N ASN A 83 13.36 12.87 1.04
CA ASN A 83 13.64 12.01 -0.12
C ASN A 83 12.39 11.26 -0.60
N GLU A 84 11.55 10.79 0.33
CA GLU A 84 10.28 10.16 0.01
C GLU A 84 9.35 11.13 -0.74
N MET A 85 9.18 12.35 -0.21
CA MET A 85 8.39 13.42 -0.85
C MET A 85 8.89 13.68 -2.28
N LEU A 86 10.21 13.85 -2.47
CA LEU A 86 10.81 14.08 -3.79
C LEU A 86 10.60 12.89 -4.73
N ALA A 87 10.66 11.65 -4.24
CA ALA A 87 10.38 10.47 -5.05
C ALA A 87 8.91 10.42 -5.51
N LYS A 88 7.98 10.76 -4.62
CA LYS A 88 6.54 10.84 -4.93
C LYS A 88 6.23 11.91 -5.96
N LEU A 89 6.81 13.11 -5.82
CA LEU A 89 6.66 14.19 -6.79
C LEU A 89 7.19 13.81 -8.18
N ARG A 90 8.36 13.16 -8.26
CA ARG A 90 8.91 12.65 -9.52
C ARG A 90 7.99 11.62 -10.16
N LYS A 91 7.47 10.68 -9.39
CA LYS A 91 6.51 9.67 -9.87
C LYS A 91 5.23 10.31 -10.43
N ALA A 92 4.79 11.42 -9.83
CA ALA A 92 3.63 12.19 -10.27
C ALA A 92 3.95 13.20 -11.41
N ASN A 93 5.19 13.25 -11.92
CA ASN A 93 5.65 14.24 -12.90
C ASN A 93 5.44 15.70 -12.48
N ILE A 94 5.53 15.98 -11.18
CA ILE A 94 5.39 17.34 -10.64
C ILE A 94 6.77 18.00 -10.57
N ASN A 95 6.88 19.20 -11.16
CA ASN A 95 8.13 19.97 -11.16
C ASN A 95 8.45 20.52 -9.75
N THR A 96 9.70 20.37 -9.32
CA THR A 96 10.18 20.77 -7.99
C THR A 96 10.79 22.18 -7.93
N ASN A 97 10.95 22.89 -9.07
CA ASN A 97 11.68 24.16 -9.12
C ASN A 97 11.05 25.29 -8.28
N ASN A 98 9.71 25.35 -8.23
CA ASN A 98 8.95 26.33 -7.44
C ASN A 98 7.90 25.59 -6.60
N LEU A 99 8.35 24.57 -5.86
CA LEU A 99 7.46 23.75 -5.04
C LEU A 99 7.06 24.49 -3.76
N GLY A 100 5.77 24.72 -3.57
CA GLY A 100 5.20 25.17 -2.31
C GLY A 100 4.92 24.01 -1.37
N ILE A 101 5.16 24.22 -0.07
CA ILE A 101 4.70 23.34 1.00
C ILE A 101 3.36 23.84 1.58
N PRO A 102 2.52 22.94 2.15
CA PRO A 102 2.73 21.50 2.27
C PRO A 102 2.57 20.73 0.95
N VAL A 103 3.28 19.61 0.84
CA VAL A 103 3.00 18.55 -0.14
C VAL A 103 2.16 17.49 0.54
N ILE A 104 1.08 17.08 -0.11
CA ILE A 104 0.09 16.15 0.47
C ILE A 104 0.09 14.88 -0.36
N ASP A 105 0.24 13.74 0.31
CA ASP A 105 -0.11 12.44 -0.25
C ASP A 105 -1.46 12.02 0.34
N LYS A 106 -2.51 12.08 -0.48
CA LYS A 106 -3.83 11.56 -0.17
C LYS A 106 -3.97 10.21 -0.85
N TYR A 107 -3.65 9.16 -0.10
CA TYR A 107 -3.92 7.77 -0.50
C TYR A 107 -3.23 7.35 -1.81
N GLY A 108 -2.04 7.89 -2.07
CA GLY A 108 -1.24 7.68 -3.27
C GLY A 108 -1.32 8.81 -4.30
N GLU A 109 -2.25 9.76 -4.15
CA GLU A 109 -2.37 10.94 -5.01
C GLU A 109 -1.67 12.14 -4.38
N VAL A 110 -0.79 12.80 -5.14
CA VAL A 110 0.09 13.86 -4.63
C VAL A 110 -0.41 15.24 -5.06
N PHE A 111 -0.58 16.13 -4.09
CA PHE A 111 -0.98 17.53 -4.30
C PHE A 111 0.07 18.50 -3.76
N THR A 112 0.21 19.63 -4.43
CA THR A 112 1.13 20.71 -4.04
C THR A 112 0.39 22.03 -3.90
N ASN A 113 0.89 22.87 -2.99
CA ASN A 113 0.33 24.19 -2.71
C ASN A 113 0.87 25.26 -3.69
N ASN A 114 0.77 25.00 -5.00
CA ASN A 114 1.27 25.91 -6.04
C ASN A 114 0.16 26.81 -6.62
N THR A 115 -1.06 26.70 -6.11
CA THR A 115 -2.24 27.48 -6.53
C THR A 115 -2.75 28.31 -5.36
N ALA A 116 -3.87 29.02 -5.52
CA ALA A 116 -4.59 29.57 -4.39
C ALA A 116 -4.84 28.49 -3.33
N PHE A 117 -4.63 28.83 -2.05
CA PHE A 117 -4.67 27.87 -0.95
C PHE A 117 -6.05 27.18 -0.85
N ASP A 118 -7.14 27.92 -1.05
CA ASP A 118 -8.50 27.36 -1.02
C ASP A 118 -8.70 26.27 -2.09
N ASP A 119 -8.14 26.47 -3.29
CA ASP A 119 -8.24 25.47 -4.37
C ASP A 119 -7.35 24.25 -4.11
N PHE A 120 -6.28 24.43 -3.34
CA PHE A 120 -5.47 23.32 -2.84
C PHE A 120 -6.24 22.52 -1.78
N ILE A 121 -6.88 23.17 -0.81
CA ILE A 121 -7.65 22.50 0.25
C ILE A 121 -8.82 21.69 -0.31
N LYS A 122 -9.55 22.21 -1.31
CA LYS A 122 -10.67 21.48 -1.97
C LYS A 122 -10.29 20.12 -2.55
N LYS A 123 -9.00 19.87 -2.84
CA LYS A 123 -8.52 18.56 -3.33
C LYS A 123 -8.36 17.55 -2.17
N ILE A 124 -8.17 18.05 -0.97
CA ILE A 124 -7.80 17.28 0.22
C ILE A 124 -9.04 16.87 1.01
N ILE A 125 -9.95 17.79 1.26
CA ILE A 125 -11.19 17.53 2.02
C ILE A 125 -12.31 16.99 1.10
N PRO A 126 -13.27 16.21 1.64
CA PRO A 126 -14.43 15.73 0.89
C PRO A 126 -15.46 16.82 0.57
#